data_AF-A0A937QIC3-F1
#
_entry.id   AF-A0A937QIC3-F1
#
_cell.length_a   1.000
_cell.length_b   1.000
_cell.length_c   1.000
_cell.angle_alpha   90.00
_cell.angle_beta   90.00
_cell.angle_gamma   90.00
#
_symmetry.space_group_name_H-M   'P 1'
#
loop_
_entity.id
_entity.type
_entity.pdbx_description
1 polymer ?
#
loop_
_entity_poly.entity_id
_entity_poly.type
_entity_poly.pdbx_seq_one_letter_code
_entity_poly.pdbx_strand_id
1 'polypeptide(L)'
;MKYSKKAIWLFVFVFCLALAPVSGCGGGKDKDYSATIDQITTLIEQRMQENEVMGLSIALVDGQEVVWSQGFGYADKENDIKATAETIYEIGSVSKTITATAIMHARDKGHLDIDDHLTKYLPEFSILPPLGFDPQPDKPITVRSMLTHHSGIPGNLLNGAFTLEPRTDYTAWLLDYFRTDYACFPPNFVYAYSNSAYSLLADVVAAASGKSFEAYTDNMFEIMGMRNTSYFLHKLFLKENRARGYYNGKPLDHFYNAKWGAGSVYSNVLDMAKYIKMINGHGQGEKGQLLLPETLEKMLTPQDLGIALDAVKWNREGLGWGLSDPELEYAGRVCGHDGATIGFCSHLEILLDHELGVIVSSNSDQKNALMVLVEVGRETLKLALKDKMGIDPVKPSGPTYSPCTSRPQEQLDALEGVYVTNPGYDMIKALPGELKWTDSEGKIQKLSPLENGRFALPLENGRCAPPNSQEFQIEFATISGRDVMIQHWVYTNVRGERYDAVPTPAVWHDRLGEYEITNLNPQDSTRFIPEKLWAVIHSVELAENDGMLVLRFALQDTRVCVVIEPHSETVALIRGLGDDKGGAVQIVTVDGQEQIQLWGSLYKR
;
A
#
# COMPACT_ATOMS: atom_id res chain seq x y z
N MET A 1 -64.79 46.45 -8.76
CA MET A 1 -65.56 47.47 -8.03
C MET A 1 -64.88 47.70 -6.68
N LYS A 2 -64.30 48.91 -6.49
CA LYS A 2 -63.87 49.61 -5.25
C LYS A 2 -63.23 48.86 -4.05
N TYR A 3 -61.92 49.10 -3.90
CA TYR A 3 -61.06 49.37 -2.70
C TYR A 3 -61.52 49.00 -1.27
N SER A 4 -60.61 48.43 -0.45
CA SER A 4 -59.84 49.20 0.57
C SER A 4 -58.94 48.32 1.47
N LYS A 5 -57.73 48.83 1.78
CA LYS A 5 -56.71 48.29 2.70
C LYS A 5 -57.03 48.66 4.17
N LYS A 6 -56.73 47.76 5.12
CA LYS A 6 -56.44 48.02 6.55
C LYS A 6 -55.46 46.93 7.01
N ALA A 7 -54.18 47.16 7.33
CA ALA A 7 -53.55 47.98 8.38
C ALA A 7 -54.04 47.64 9.79
N ILE A 8 -53.29 46.79 10.51
CA ILE A 8 -53.41 46.55 11.94
C ILE A 8 -52.11 47.05 12.59
N TRP A 9 -52.28 48.01 13.50
CA TRP A 9 -51.25 48.58 14.37
C TRP A 9 -51.02 47.65 15.56
N LEU A 10 -49.76 47.35 15.88
CA LEU A 10 -49.36 46.73 17.14
C LEU A 10 -48.84 47.83 18.09
N PHE A 11 -49.39 47.87 19.29
CA PHE A 11 -49.02 48.80 20.36
C PHE A 11 -47.66 48.45 20.97
N VAL A 12 -46.88 49.49 21.21
CA VAL A 12 -45.59 49.52 21.92
C VAL A 12 -45.83 49.39 23.43
N PHE A 13 -45.11 48.49 24.10
CA PHE A 13 -44.82 48.57 25.53
C PHE A 13 -43.31 48.68 25.73
N VAL A 14 -42.89 49.82 26.29
CA VAL A 14 -41.52 50.11 26.70
C VAL A 14 -41.31 49.52 28.09
N PHE A 15 -40.27 48.68 28.24
CA PHE A 15 -39.67 48.39 29.53
C PHE A 15 -38.14 48.47 29.38
N CYS A 16 -37.57 49.55 29.94
CA CYS A 16 -36.13 49.68 30.13
C CYS A 16 -35.69 48.78 31.29
N LEU A 17 -34.83 47.81 31.01
CA LEU A 17 -34.05 47.08 32.01
C LEU A 17 -32.60 47.07 31.56
N ALA A 18 -31.73 47.39 32.52
CA ALA A 18 -30.32 47.71 32.35
C ALA A 18 -29.54 46.61 31.61
N LEU A 19 -28.78 47.03 30.59
CA LEU A 19 -27.80 46.22 29.89
C LEU A 19 -26.63 45.91 30.83
N ALA A 20 -26.60 44.69 31.38
CA ALA A 20 -25.34 44.07 31.76
C ALA A 20 -24.68 43.53 30.48
N PRO A 21 -23.36 43.71 30.26
CA PRO A 21 -22.69 43.10 29.13
C PRO A 21 -22.73 41.59 29.34
N VAL A 22 -23.44 40.89 28.45
CA VAL A 22 -23.26 39.45 28.29
C VAL A 22 -21.88 39.27 27.69
N SER A 23 -20.90 39.01 28.55
CA SER A 23 -19.60 38.52 28.15
C SER A 23 -19.81 37.20 27.41
N GLY A 24 -19.72 37.26 26.08
CA GLY A 24 -19.54 36.08 25.26
C GLY A 24 -18.22 35.42 25.63
N CYS A 25 -18.32 34.24 26.24
CA CYS A 25 -17.23 33.28 26.41
C CYS A 25 -17.85 31.90 26.06
N GLY A 26 -17.32 31.09 25.14
CA GLY A 26 -16.04 31.14 24.46
C GLY A 26 -16.17 31.36 22.95
N GLY A 27 -15.43 32.34 22.45
CA GLY A 27 -14.86 32.21 21.11
C GLY A 27 -13.94 30.98 21.12
N GLY A 28 -14.02 30.18 20.06
CA GLY A 28 -12.98 29.20 19.78
C GLY A 28 -11.65 29.94 19.83
N LYS A 29 -10.77 29.55 20.75
CA LYS A 29 -9.37 29.90 20.60
C LYS A 29 -8.96 29.32 19.25
N ASP A 30 -8.28 30.10 18.41
CA ASP A 30 -7.49 29.51 17.34
C ASP A 30 -6.72 28.35 17.97
N LYS A 31 -6.92 27.14 17.44
CA LYS A 31 -6.31 25.95 18.05
C LYS A 31 -4.80 26.12 17.94
N ASP A 32 -4.15 26.05 19.08
CA ASP A 32 -2.71 26.27 19.16
C ASP A 32 -2.01 24.93 19.00
N TYR A 33 -1.40 24.73 17.82
CA TYR A 33 -0.61 23.54 17.50
C TYR A 33 0.88 23.72 17.82
N SER A 34 1.30 24.82 18.47
CA SER A 34 2.72 25.10 18.74
C SER A 34 3.42 23.98 19.51
N ALA A 35 2.75 23.40 20.51
CA ALA A 35 3.28 22.28 21.29
C ALA A 35 3.48 21.01 20.45
N THR A 36 2.55 20.71 19.53
CA THR A 36 2.71 19.64 18.54
C THR A 36 3.89 19.94 17.61
N ILE A 37 3.94 21.15 17.04
CA ILE A 37 4.99 21.55 16.08
C ILE A 37 6.38 21.45 16.71
N ASP A 38 6.57 21.92 17.93
CA ASP A 38 7.86 21.88 18.62
C ASP A 38 8.32 20.44 18.91
N GLN A 39 7.41 19.58 19.38
CA GLN A 39 7.69 18.18 19.66
C GLN A 39 8.02 17.39 18.39
N ILE A 40 7.23 17.56 17.33
CA ILE A 40 7.46 16.86 16.07
C ILE A 40 8.70 17.41 15.36
N THR A 41 9.00 18.71 15.45
CA THR A 41 10.26 19.27 14.95
C THR A 41 11.46 18.58 15.59
N THR A 42 11.43 18.40 16.91
CA THR A 42 12.49 17.69 17.64
C THR A 42 12.59 16.22 17.21
N LEU A 43 11.45 15.55 17.04
CA LEU A 43 11.39 14.16 16.55
C LEU A 43 11.97 14.03 15.14
N ILE A 44 11.60 14.92 14.23
CA ILE A 44 12.10 14.96 12.84
C ILE A 44 13.62 15.10 12.85
N GLU A 45 14.16 16.09 13.56
CA GLU A 45 15.61 16.34 13.60
C GLU A 45 16.38 15.13 14.14
N GLN A 46 15.88 14.52 15.23
CA GLN A 46 16.45 13.31 15.80
C GLN A 46 16.42 12.14 14.81
N ARG A 47 15.26 11.84 14.24
CA ARG A 47 15.08 10.67 13.36
C ARG A 47 15.82 10.83 12.04
N MET A 48 15.87 12.05 11.49
CA MET A 48 16.67 12.34 10.30
C MET A 48 18.16 12.09 10.56
N GLN A 49 18.68 12.50 11.72
CA GLN A 49 20.07 12.26 12.09
C GLN A 49 20.36 10.76 12.27
N GLU A 50 19.52 10.03 13.01
CA GLU A 50 19.69 8.60 13.28
C GLU A 50 19.64 7.75 11.99
N ASN A 51 18.76 8.13 11.07
CA ASN A 51 18.47 7.36 9.85
C ASN A 51 19.13 7.94 8.59
N GLU A 52 19.94 8.99 8.72
CA GLU A 52 20.64 9.66 7.61
C GLU A 52 19.71 10.17 6.50
N VAL A 53 18.50 10.62 6.88
CA VAL A 53 17.54 11.21 5.93
C VAL A 53 18.07 12.58 5.48
N MET A 54 18.20 12.78 4.17
CA MET A 54 18.82 13.96 3.59
C MET A 54 17.94 15.21 3.71
N GLY A 55 16.68 15.08 3.31
CA GLY A 55 15.70 16.14 3.31
C GLY A 55 14.31 15.59 3.52
N LEU A 56 13.51 16.32 4.28
CA LEU A 56 12.14 15.95 4.63
C LEU A 56 11.27 17.20 4.63
N SER A 57 10.05 17.09 4.10
CA SER A 57 9.05 18.14 4.20
C SER A 57 7.75 17.59 4.76
N ILE A 58 7.03 18.41 5.51
CA ILE A 58 5.77 18.05 6.16
C ILE A 58 4.73 19.15 5.97
N ALA A 59 3.46 18.77 5.86
CA ALA A 59 2.33 19.68 6.06
C ALA A 59 1.23 19.01 6.90
N LEU A 60 0.68 19.76 7.86
CA LEU A 60 -0.46 19.40 8.69
C LEU A 60 -1.66 20.29 8.33
N VAL A 61 -2.81 19.66 8.10
CA VAL A 61 -4.06 20.30 7.70
C VAL A 61 -5.12 20.05 8.76
N ASP A 62 -5.79 21.12 9.22
CA ASP A 62 -6.99 21.07 10.07
C ASP A 62 -8.18 21.66 9.28
N GLY A 63 -9.13 20.81 8.91
CA GLY A 63 -10.27 21.19 8.08
C GLY A 63 -9.80 21.71 6.72
N GLN A 64 -9.94 23.02 6.52
CA GLN A 64 -9.58 23.72 5.29
C GLN A 64 -8.32 24.59 5.42
N GLU A 65 -7.61 24.52 6.55
CA GLU A 65 -6.43 25.33 6.83
C GLU A 65 -5.15 24.48 6.93
N VAL A 66 -4.06 25.00 6.36
CA VAL A 66 -2.72 24.43 6.56
C VAL A 66 -2.16 25.06 7.83
N VAL A 67 -2.18 24.31 8.93
CA VAL A 67 -1.79 24.82 10.26
C VAL A 67 -0.29 24.70 10.51
N TRP A 68 0.41 23.87 9.74
CA TRP A 68 1.87 23.80 9.73
C TRP A 68 2.36 23.29 8.38
N SER A 69 3.46 23.86 7.89
CA SER A 69 4.19 23.34 6.73
C SER A 69 5.65 23.75 6.80
N GLN A 70 6.57 22.81 6.65
CA GLN A 70 8.00 23.07 6.84
C GLN A 70 8.87 22.05 6.10
N GLY A 71 10.08 22.46 5.72
CA GLY A 71 11.13 21.59 5.22
C GLY A 71 12.34 21.54 6.16
N PHE A 72 13.03 20.41 6.14
CA PHE A 72 14.16 20.06 6.99
C PHE A 72 15.27 19.44 6.14
N GLY A 73 16.53 19.78 6.44
CA GLY A 73 17.68 19.26 5.68
C GLY A 73 17.80 19.86 4.28
N TYR A 74 18.06 19.00 3.29
CA TYR A 74 18.44 19.40 1.93
C TYR A 74 17.59 18.76 0.84
N ALA A 75 17.07 19.59 -0.07
CA ALA A 75 16.49 19.12 -1.33
C ALA A 75 17.60 18.68 -2.30
N ASP A 76 18.73 19.40 -2.30
CA ASP A 76 19.94 19.05 -3.02
C ASP A 76 21.15 19.53 -2.22
N LYS A 77 21.85 18.58 -1.60
CA LYS A 77 23.03 18.84 -0.78
C LYS A 77 24.24 19.26 -1.59
N GLU A 78 24.39 18.76 -2.82
CA GLU A 78 25.55 19.10 -3.66
C GLU A 78 25.51 20.57 -4.09
N ASN A 79 24.31 21.14 -4.21
CA ASN A 79 24.08 22.53 -4.57
C ASN A 79 23.69 23.43 -3.39
N ASP A 80 23.78 22.93 -2.14
CA ASP A 80 23.39 23.63 -0.89
C ASP A 80 21.93 24.16 -0.90
N ILE A 81 21.03 23.45 -1.58
CA ILE A 81 19.60 23.79 -1.66
C ILE A 81 18.87 23.14 -0.48
N LYS A 82 18.34 23.98 0.41
CA LYS A 82 17.55 23.54 1.58
C LYS A 82 16.19 23.00 1.15
N ALA A 83 15.73 21.96 1.85
CA ALA A 83 14.36 21.52 1.71
C ALA A 83 13.40 22.55 2.30
N THR A 84 12.27 22.75 1.64
CA THR A 84 11.18 23.66 2.03
C THR A 84 9.83 22.98 1.77
N ALA A 85 8.73 23.54 2.27
CA ALA A 85 7.40 23.02 2.00
C ALA A 85 7.03 22.98 0.49
N GLU A 86 7.69 23.80 -0.32
CA GLU A 86 7.54 23.87 -1.77
C GLU A 86 8.39 22.83 -2.53
N THR A 87 9.35 22.17 -1.86
CA THR A 87 10.24 21.18 -2.46
C THR A 87 9.43 20.03 -3.04
N ILE A 88 9.72 19.67 -4.29
CA ILE A 88 9.00 18.64 -5.01
C ILE A 88 9.71 17.29 -4.84
N TYR A 89 8.95 16.26 -4.48
CA TYR A 89 9.39 14.88 -4.29
C TYR A 89 8.63 13.95 -5.23
N GLU A 90 9.16 12.75 -5.46
CA GLU A 90 8.37 11.62 -5.97
C GLU A 90 7.58 11.02 -4.81
N ILE A 91 6.25 11.00 -4.89
CA ILE A 91 5.40 10.52 -3.78
C ILE A 91 5.10 9.02 -3.88
N GLY A 92 5.73 8.31 -4.81
CA GLY A 92 5.57 6.86 -4.99
C GLY A 92 4.11 6.42 -4.97
N SER A 93 3.81 5.33 -4.27
CA SER A 93 2.47 4.74 -4.23
C SER A 93 1.35 5.61 -3.66
N VAL A 94 1.62 6.76 -3.01
CA VAL A 94 0.57 7.75 -2.71
C VAL A 94 -0.14 8.21 -3.99
N SER A 95 0.57 8.16 -5.14
CA SER A 95 0.02 8.37 -6.49
C SER A 95 -1.25 7.56 -6.78
N LYS A 96 -1.40 6.37 -6.17
CA LYS A 96 -2.58 5.50 -6.38
C LYS A 96 -3.87 6.16 -5.91
N THR A 97 -3.82 6.90 -4.81
CA THR A 97 -4.97 7.65 -4.29
C THR A 97 -5.44 8.69 -5.32
N ILE A 98 -4.50 9.34 -6.02
CA ILE A 98 -4.76 10.32 -7.07
C ILE A 98 -5.29 9.63 -8.34
N THR A 99 -4.72 8.48 -8.74
CA THR A 99 -5.22 7.67 -9.87
C THR A 99 -6.65 7.18 -9.60
N ALA A 100 -6.94 6.73 -8.37
CA ALA A 100 -8.28 6.35 -7.95
C ALA A 100 -9.24 7.54 -7.99
N THR A 101 -8.81 8.72 -7.54
CA THR A 101 -9.56 9.98 -7.70
C THR A 101 -9.85 10.28 -9.16
N ALA A 102 -8.91 10.08 -10.08
CA ALA A 102 -9.12 10.29 -11.51
C ALA A 102 -10.17 9.33 -12.10
N ILE A 103 -10.13 8.05 -11.72
CA ILE A 103 -11.14 7.05 -12.11
C ILE A 103 -12.52 7.43 -11.59
N MET A 104 -12.63 7.82 -10.32
CA MET A 104 -13.91 8.17 -9.70
C MET A 104 -14.44 9.52 -10.21
N HIS A 105 -13.56 10.46 -10.55
CA HIS A 105 -13.93 11.67 -11.26
C HIS A 105 -14.47 11.35 -12.67
N ALA A 106 -13.84 10.41 -13.39
CA ALA A 106 -14.32 9.96 -14.70
C ALA A 106 -15.70 9.28 -14.60
N ARG A 107 -15.93 8.50 -13.53
CA ARG A 107 -17.24 7.94 -13.20
C ARG A 107 -18.29 9.04 -12.99
N ASP A 108 -17.99 10.06 -12.19
CA ASP A 108 -18.92 11.16 -11.91
C ASP A 108 -19.25 11.99 -13.17
N LYS A 109 -18.31 12.06 -14.14
CA LYS A 109 -18.54 12.63 -15.47
C LYS A 109 -19.31 11.71 -16.42
N GLY A 110 -19.65 10.50 -16.00
CA GLY A 110 -20.35 9.49 -16.81
C GLY A 110 -19.49 8.87 -17.91
N HIS A 111 -18.15 8.94 -17.78
CA HIS A 111 -17.22 8.36 -18.76
C HIS A 111 -17.00 6.85 -18.57
N LEU A 112 -17.15 6.35 -17.34
CA LEU A 112 -16.99 4.93 -17.02
C LEU A 112 -17.92 4.48 -15.89
N ASP A 113 -18.17 3.18 -15.82
CA ASP A 113 -18.63 2.49 -14.60
C ASP A 113 -17.48 1.66 -14.03
N ILE A 114 -17.29 1.70 -12.71
CA ILE A 114 -16.24 0.93 -12.06
C ILE A 114 -16.57 -0.56 -11.97
N ASP A 115 -17.84 -0.94 -12.14
CA ASP A 115 -18.28 -2.34 -12.17
C ASP A 115 -18.21 -2.95 -13.58
N ASP A 116 -17.83 -2.16 -14.59
CA ASP A 116 -17.57 -2.68 -15.93
C ASP A 116 -16.34 -3.59 -15.98
N HIS A 117 -16.38 -4.55 -16.89
CA HIS A 117 -15.22 -5.35 -17.26
C HIS A 117 -14.11 -4.47 -17.85
N LEU A 118 -12.87 -4.69 -17.43
CA LEU A 118 -11.67 -4.03 -17.97
C LEU A 118 -11.61 -4.00 -19.51
N THR A 119 -12.00 -5.08 -20.19
CA THR A 119 -11.95 -5.19 -21.67
C THR A 119 -12.92 -4.26 -22.40
N LYS A 120 -13.88 -3.65 -21.70
CA LYS A 120 -14.69 -2.56 -22.24
C LYS A 120 -13.84 -1.33 -22.59
N TYR A 121 -12.79 -1.08 -21.80
CA TYR A 121 -11.89 0.07 -21.96
C TYR A 121 -10.58 -0.31 -22.66
N LEU A 122 -10.06 -1.51 -22.37
CA LEU A 122 -8.83 -2.06 -22.95
C LEU A 122 -9.13 -3.39 -23.66
N PRO A 123 -9.70 -3.37 -24.88
CA PRO A 123 -10.13 -4.60 -25.58
C PRO A 123 -8.98 -5.57 -25.93
N GLU A 124 -7.74 -5.09 -25.94
CA GLU A 124 -6.53 -5.87 -26.15
C GLU A 124 -6.03 -6.60 -24.91
N PHE A 125 -6.57 -6.28 -23.72
CA PHE A 125 -6.23 -6.95 -22.48
C PHE A 125 -6.71 -8.41 -22.51
N SER A 126 -5.79 -9.33 -22.28
CA SER A 126 -6.05 -10.75 -22.12
C SER A 126 -5.05 -11.32 -21.11
N ILE A 127 -5.53 -12.20 -20.25
CA ILE A 127 -4.70 -12.93 -19.27
C ILE A 127 -5.24 -14.35 -19.12
N LEU A 128 -4.35 -15.33 -18.91
CA LEU A 128 -4.77 -16.71 -18.68
C LEU A 128 -5.47 -16.81 -17.30
N PRO A 129 -6.48 -17.70 -17.17
CA PRO A 129 -7.15 -17.92 -15.90
C PRO A 129 -6.15 -18.43 -14.84
N PRO A 130 -6.37 -18.16 -13.55
CA PRO A 130 -5.44 -18.54 -12.50
C PRO A 130 -5.25 -20.06 -12.40
N LEU A 131 -4.02 -20.50 -12.15
CA LEU A 131 -3.67 -21.91 -12.01
C LEU A 131 -4.32 -22.54 -10.76
N GLY A 132 -4.81 -23.76 -10.89
CA GLY A 132 -5.43 -24.49 -9.77
C GLY A 132 -6.84 -24.01 -9.40
N PHE A 133 -7.49 -23.22 -10.26
CA PHE A 133 -8.88 -22.80 -10.11
C PHE A 133 -9.70 -23.22 -11.33
N ASP A 134 -10.95 -23.61 -11.10
CA ASP A 134 -11.90 -23.78 -12.18
C ASP A 134 -12.15 -22.43 -12.89
N PRO A 135 -12.25 -22.40 -14.23
CA PRO A 135 -12.58 -21.17 -14.95
C PRO A 135 -13.89 -20.54 -14.45
N GLN A 136 -13.85 -19.24 -14.12
CA GLN A 136 -15.01 -18.47 -13.64
C GLN A 136 -15.37 -17.37 -14.65
N PRO A 137 -15.94 -17.70 -15.83
CA PRO A 137 -16.20 -16.73 -16.89
C PRO A 137 -17.18 -15.62 -16.47
N ASP A 138 -18.04 -15.89 -15.47
CA ASP A 138 -19.02 -14.93 -14.95
C ASP A 138 -18.44 -13.94 -13.92
N LYS A 139 -17.15 -14.07 -13.58
CA LYS A 139 -16.45 -13.16 -12.63
C LYS A 139 -15.32 -12.42 -13.35
N PRO A 140 -15.63 -11.32 -14.05
CA PRO A 140 -14.63 -10.58 -14.80
C PRO A 140 -13.71 -9.77 -13.91
N ILE A 141 -12.54 -9.42 -14.44
CA ILE A 141 -11.71 -8.35 -13.88
C ILE A 141 -12.41 -7.01 -14.16
N THR A 142 -12.80 -6.31 -13.09
CA THR A 142 -13.46 -4.99 -13.16
C THR A 142 -12.53 -3.88 -12.72
N VAL A 143 -12.84 -2.64 -13.12
CA VAL A 143 -12.12 -1.44 -12.65
C VAL A 143 -12.14 -1.34 -11.13
N ARG A 144 -13.25 -1.69 -10.47
CA ARG A 144 -13.35 -1.78 -9.00
C ARG A 144 -12.34 -2.77 -8.44
N SER A 145 -12.30 -3.99 -8.97
CA SER A 145 -11.36 -5.01 -8.48
C SER A 145 -9.89 -4.55 -8.60
N MET A 146 -9.56 -3.74 -9.60
CA MET A 146 -8.23 -3.14 -9.77
C MET A 146 -7.96 -2.07 -8.71
N LEU A 147 -8.93 -1.16 -8.47
CA LEU A 147 -8.82 -0.10 -7.44
C LEU A 147 -8.60 -0.68 -6.03
N THR A 148 -9.21 -1.83 -5.75
CA THR A 148 -9.15 -2.47 -4.42
C THR A 148 -8.05 -3.52 -4.29
N HIS A 149 -7.21 -3.74 -5.32
CA HIS A 149 -6.20 -4.81 -5.33
C HIS A 149 -6.77 -6.24 -5.23
N HIS A 150 -7.96 -6.48 -5.80
CA HIS A 150 -8.64 -7.78 -5.86
C HIS A 150 -8.81 -8.30 -7.30
N SER A 151 -8.07 -7.74 -8.26
CA SER A 151 -8.19 -8.13 -9.68
C SER A 151 -7.52 -9.46 -10.03
N GLY A 152 -6.55 -9.91 -9.23
CA GLY A 152 -5.69 -11.04 -9.57
C GLY A 152 -4.65 -10.75 -10.65
N ILE A 153 -4.52 -9.51 -11.14
CA ILE A 153 -3.45 -9.13 -12.09
C ILE A 153 -2.09 -9.15 -11.38
N PRO A 154 -1.06 -9.82 -11.93
CA PRO A 154 0.28 -9.89 -11.34
C PRO A 154 0.84 -8.54 -10.92
N GLY A 155 1.39 -8.49 -9.71
CA GLY A 155 1.55 -7.24 -8.98
C GLY A 155 2.71 -6.37 -9.43
N ASN A 156 3.88 -6.97 -9.63
CA ASN A 156 5.16 -6.27 -9.78
C ASN A 156 5.94 -6.74 -11.01
N LEU A 157 5.72 -6.12 -12.16
CA LEU A 157 6.55 -6.32 -13.35
C LEU A 157 7.60 -5.21 -13.46
N LEU A 158 8.77 -5.45 -12.86
CA LEU A 158 9.75 -4.39 -12.57
C LEU A 158 10.79 -4.19 -13.68
N ASN A 159 10.91 -5.11 -14.64
CA ASN A 159 11.86 -5.00 -15.76
C ASN A 159 11.57 -3.77 -16.65
N GLY A 160 12.46 -2.78 -16.58
CA GLY A 160 12.33 -1.48 -17.22
C GLY A 160 11.19 -0.64 -16.66
N ALA A 161 10.79 -0.86 -15.40
CA ALA A 161 9.80 -0.02 -14.72
C ALA A 161 10.41 1.32 -14.26
N PHE A 162 11.71 1.35 -14.01
CA PHE A 162 12.48 2.55 -13.71
C PHE A 162 13.61 2.69 -14.73
N THR A 163 13.63 3.78 -15.47
CA THR A 163 14.55 3.95 -16.60
C THR A 163 15.21 5.34 -16.61
N LEU A 164 16.44 5.44 -17.15
CA LEU A 164 17.09 6.76 -17.29
C LEU A 164 16.36 7.70 -18.26
N GLU A 165 15.69 7.13 -19.25
CA GLU A 165 14.91 7.86 -20.25
C GLU A 165 13.42 7.52 -20.13
N PRO A 166 12.49 8.40 -20.54
CA PRO A 166 11.06 8.11 -20.50
C PRO A 166 10.72 6.84 -21.30
N ARG A 167 10.03 5.89 -20.66
CA ARG A 167 9.52 4.68 -21.32
C ARG A 167 8.05 4.84 -21.69
N THR A 168 7.75 4.93 -22.98
CA THR A 168 6.39 5.14 -23.50
C THR A 168 5.69 3.87 -23.96
N ASP A 169 6.40 2.74 -24.05
CA ASP A 169 5.88 1.44 -24.50
C ASP A 169 5.51 0.50 -23.33
N TYR A 170 5.60 0.95 -22.08
CA TYR A 170 5.45 0.10 -20.90
C TYR A 170 4.09 -0.60 -20.82
N THR A 171 2.99 0.12 -21.07
CA THR A 171 1.65 -0.48 -21.13
C THR A 171 1.54 -1.53 -22.24
N ALA A 172 2.08 -1.24 -23.44
CA ALA A 172 2.05 -2.21 -24.53
C ALA A 172 2.85 -3.48 -24.19
N TRP A 173 3.98 -3.33 -23.52
CA TRP A 173 4.79 -4.44 -23.01
C TRP A 173 4.05 -5.26 -21.94
N LEU A 174 3.37 -4.61 -20.99
CA LEU A 174 2.53 -5.28 -19.98
C LEU A 174 1.43 -6.11 -20.64
N LEU A 175 0.71 -5.54 -21.59
CA LEU A 175 -0.39 -6.20 -22.31
C LEU A 175 0.13 -7.40 -23.11
N ASP A 176 1.31 -7.31 -23.72
CA ASP A 176 1.92 -8.44 -24.43
C ASP A 176 2.32 -9.57 -23.48
N TYR A 177 2.91 -9.23 -22.33
CA TYR A 177 3.27 -10.20 -21.30
C TYR A 177 2.04 -10.93 -20.76
N PHE A 178 0.97 -10.20 -20.43
CA PHE A 178 -0.24 -10.81 -19.84
C PHE A 178 -0.92 -11.81 -20.78
N ARG A 179 -0.80 -11.68 -22.10
CA ARG A 179 -1.40 -12.64 -23.05
C ARG A 179 -0.96 -14.09 -22.83
N THR A 180 0.25 -14.28 -22.31
CA THR A 180 0.85 -15.60 -22.10
C THR A 180 1.08 -15.91 -20.63
N ASP A 181 0.69 -15.02 -19.71
CA ASP A 181 0.86 -15.20 -18.28
C ASP A 181 -0.48 -15.43 -17.56
N TYR A 182 -0.39 -15.95 -16.33
CA TYR A 182 -1.52 -16.37 -15.54
C TYR A 182 -1.92 -15.29 -14.54
N ALA A 183 -3.22 -15.09 -14.37
CA ALA A 183 -3.73 -14.35 -13.22
C ALA A 183 -3.28 -15.04 -11.92
N CYS A 184 -2.98 -14.26 -10.90
CA CYS A 184 -2.58 -14.77 -9.59
C CYS A 184 -3.75 -15.47 -8.88
N PHE A 185 -4.92 -14.86 -8.92
CA PHE A 185 -6.11 -15.34 -8.24
C PHE A 185 -7.37 -15.00 -9.05
N PRO A 186 -8.50 -15.70 -8.81
CA PRO A 186 -9.78 -15.22 -9.32
C PRO A 186 -10.08 -13.81 -8.79
N PRO A 187 -10.82 -12.97 -9.54
CA PRO A 187 -11.23 -11.66 -9.04
C PRO A 187 -12.03 -11.77 -7.73
N ASN A 188 -11.77 -10.86 -6.78
CA ASN A 188 -12.39 -10.83 -5.43
C ASN A 188 -12.15 -12.09 -4.59
N PHE A 189 -11.01 -12.75 -4.80
CA PHE A 189 -10.63 -13.94 -4.03
C PHE A 189 -9.86 -13.62 -2.74
N VAL A 190 -8.84 -12.77 -2.85
CA VAL A 190 -7.97 -12.30 -1.77
C VAL A 190 -7.32 -11.00 -2.20
N TYR A 191 -6.98 -10.14 -1.24
CA TYR A 191 -6.15 -8.98 -1.49
C TYR A 191 -4.77 -9.38 -2.02
N ALA A 192 -4.39 -8.82 -3.17
CA ALA A 192 -3.06 -8.95 -3.76
C ALA A 192 -2.68 -7.63 -4.46
N TYR A 193 -1.78 -6.87 -3.84
CA TYR A 193 -1.31 -5.58 -4.30
C TYR A 193 -0.78 -5.64 -5.73
N SER A 194 -1.16 -4.66 -6.55
CA SER A 194 -0.79 -4.67 -7.97
C SER A 194 -0.51 -3.28 -8.53
N ASN A 195 0.77 -3.02 -8.77
CA ASN A 195 1.24 -1.85 -9.50
C ASN A 195 0.87 -1.94 -10.98
N SER A 196 0.87 -3.14 -11.55
CA SER A 196 0.48 -3.35 -12.95
C SER A 196 -0.99 -3.01 -13.18
N ALA A 197 -1.89 -3.44 -12.28
CA ALA A 197 -3.30 -3.06 -12.34
C ALA A 197 -3.49 -1.55 -12.29
N TYR A 198 -2.79 -0.85 -11.39
CA TYR A 198 -2.85 0.61 -11.29
C TYR A 198 -2.24 1.33 -12.49
N SER A 199 -1.23 0.75 -13.13
CA SER A 199 -0.69 1.30 -14.38
C SER A 199 -1.77 1.26 -15.47
N LEU A 200 -2.47 0.12 -15.63
CA LEU A 200 -3.58 0.00 -16.58
C LEU A 200 -4.77 0.91 -16.25
N LEU A 201 -5.00 1.28 -14.98
CA LEU A 201 -6.06 2.24 -14.63
C LEU A 201 -5.84 3.63 -15.24
N ALA A 202 -4.58 4.05 -15.44
CA ALA A 202 -4.29 5.29 -16.16
C ALA A 202 -4.77 5.23 -17.62
N ASP A 203 -4.55 4.10 -18.29
CA ASP A 203 -5.03 3.84 -19.65
C ASP A 203 -6.56 3.72 -19.71
N VAL A 204 -7.21 3.15 -18.67
CA VAL A 204 -8.68 3.15 -18.55
C VAL A 204 -9.25 4.57 -18.52
N VAL A 205 -8.67 5.47 -17.72
CA VAL A 205 -9.11 6.89 -17.70
C VAL A 205 -8.96 7.52 -19.08
N ALA A 206 -7.84 7.27 -19.76
CA ALA A 206 -7.58 7.83 -21.07
C ALA A 206 -8.59 7.32 -22.12
N ALA A 207 -8.81 6.01 -22.16
CA ALA A 207 -9.76 5.36 -23.06
C ALA A 207 -11.20 5.82 -22.81
N ALA A 208 -11.63 5.87 -21.55
CA ALA A 208 -13.00 6.26 -21.17
C ALA A 208 -13.30 7.74 -21.45
N SER A 209 -12.35 8.63 -21.20
CA SER A 209 -12.54 10.08 -21.34
C SER A 209 -12.26 10.60 -22.76
N GLY A 210 -11.56 9.83 -23.59
CA GLY A 210 -11.07 10.28 -24.90
C GLY A 210 -9.97 11.34 -24.83
N LYS A 211 -9.36 11.54 -23.65
CA LYS A 211 -8.23 12.46 -23.41
C LYS A 211 -6.99 11.67 -23.04
N SER A 212 -5.80 12.22 -23.27
CA SER A 212 -4.60 11.64 -22.66
C SER A 212 -4.70 11.70 -21.13
N PHE A 213 -4.09 10.72 -20.46
CA PHE A 213 -4.07 10.70 -18.99
C PHE A 213 -3.45 11.97 -18.40
N GLU A 214 -2.43 12.51 -19.06
CA GLU A 214 -1.84 13.81 -18.73
C GLU A 214 -2.86 14.95 -18.79
N ALA A 215 -3.53 15.14 -19.93
CA ALA A 215 -4.48 16.25 -20.07
C ALA A 215 -5.66 16.12 -19.10
N TYR A 216 -6.05 14.87 -18.78
CA TYR A 216 -7.09 14.60 -17.80
C TYR A 216 -6.66 14.99 -16.38
N THR A 217 -5.46 14.55 -15.96
CA THR A 217 -4.94 14.81 -14.62
C THR A 217 -4.50 16.26 -14.43
N ASP A 218 -3.95 16.93 -15.44
CA ASP A 218 -3.65 18.37 -15.42
C ASP A 218 -4.92 19.20 -15.12
N ASN A 219 -6.06 18.84 -15.74
CA ASN A 219 -7.33 19.51 -15.44
C ASN A 219 -7.81 19.24 -14.00
N MET A 220 -7.63 18.02 -13.51
CA MET A 220 -7.99 17.65 -12.13
C MET A 220 -7.13 18.41 -11.10
N PHE A 221 -5.81 18.48 -11.32
CA PHE A 221 -4.90 19.26 -10.48
C PHE A 221 -5.24 20.75 -10.52
N GLU A 222 -5.63 21.28 -11.68
CA GLU A 222 -6.08 22.67 -11.77
C GLU A 222 -7.33 22.95 -10.92
N ILE A 223 -8.31 22.03 -10.91
CA ILE A 223 -9.53 22.15 -10.08
C ILE A 223 -9.18 22.20 -8.59
N MET A 224 -8.22 21.37 -8.16
CA MET A 224 -7.72 21.35 -6.77
C MET A 224 -6.75 22.48 -6.44
N GLY A 225 -6.23 23.19 -7.44
CA GLY A 225 -5.20 24.22 -7.25
C GLY A 225 -3.78 23.67 -7.09
N MET A 226 -3.54 22.40 -7.40
CA MET A 226 -2.27 21.70 -7.28
C MET A 226 -1.33 21.99 -8.47
N ARG A 227 -0.80 23.22 -8.52
CA ARG A 227 -0.05 23.74 -9.70
C ARG A 227 1.38 23.23 -9.82
N ASN A 228 1.91 22.60 -8.79
CA ASN A 228 3.23 22.01 -8.71
C ASN A 228 3.16 20.47 -8.64
N THR A 229 2.10 19.89 -9.22
CA THR A 229 1.86 18.45 -9.24
C THR A 229 1.70 17.94 -10.67
N SER A 230 2.34 16.83 -11.01
CA SER A 230 2.21 16.19 -12.33
C SER A 230 2.75 14.76 -12.27
N TYR A 231 2.28 13.89 -13.18
CA TYR A 231 2.87 12.56 -13.43
C TYR A 231 4.09 12.61 -14.37
N PHE A 232 4.29 13.74 -15.06
CA PHE A 232 5.21 13.85 -16.20
C PHE A 232 6.29 14.90 -15.95
N LEU A 233 7.55 14.46 -15.90
CA LEU A 233 8.72 15.30 -15.57
C LEU A 233 9.06 16.38 -16.62
N HIS A 234 8.49 16.31 -17.82
CA HIS A 234 8.83 17.29 -18.85
C HIS A 234 8.37 18.73 -18.51
N LYS A 235 7.51 18.91 -17.49
CA LYS A 235 7.06 20.23 -17.00
C LYS A 235 8.21 21.01 -16.36
N LEU A 236 8.27 22.32 -16.63
CA LEU A 236 9.39 23.17 -16.20
C LEU A 236 9.54 23.27 -14.68
N PHE A 237 8.45 23.45 -13.93
CA PHE A 237 8.49 23.59 -12.48
C PHE A 237 9.08 22.35 -11.78
N LEU A 238 8.93 21.16 -12.37
CA LEU A 238 9.55 19.92 -11.89
C LEU A 238 11.05 19.88 -12.15
N LYS A 239 11.53 20.56 -13.19
CA LYS A 239 12.97 20.64 -13.47
C LYS A 239 13.68 21.60 -12.52
N GLU A 240 12.98 22.59 -12.00
CA GLU A 240 13.55 23.66 -11.17
C GLU A 240 13.49 23.38 -9.66
N ASN A 241 12.38 22.81 -9.16
CA ASN A 241 12.11 22.73 -7.71
C ASN A 241 12.13 21.31 -7.13
N ARG A 242 12.55 20.32 -7.92
CA ARG A 242 12.55 18.92 -7.50
C ARG A 242 13.80 18.59 -6.70
N ALA A 243 13.59 17.89 -5.59
CA ALA A 243 14.66 17.32 -4.80
C ALA A 243 15.44 16.28 -5.59
N ARG A 244 16.73 16.20 -5.31
CA ARG A 244 17.60 15.11 -5.75
C ARG A 244 17.40 13.92 -4.82
N GLY A 245 17.28 12.71 -5.35
CA GLY A 245 17.18 11.49 -4.54
C GLY A 245 18.53 11.09 -3.94
N TYR A 246 18.52 10.49 -2.76
CA TYR A 246 19.73 10.05 -2.06
C TYR A 246 19.65 8.60 -1.58
N TYR A 247 20.81 7.93 -1.57
CA TYR A 247 21.02 6.64 -0.95
C TYR A 247 22.36 6.59 -0.22
N ASN A 248 22.33 6.26 1.07
CA ASN A 248 23.44 6.32 2.02
C ASN A 248 24.21 7.64 1.93
N GLY A 249 23.46 8.75 1.88
CA GLY A 249 23.99 10.11 1.79
C GLY A 249 24.68 10.46 0.46
N LYS A 250 24.66 9.56 -0.53
CA LYS A 250 25.16 9.81 -1.88
C LYS A 250 24.00 10.17 -2.80
N PRO A 251 24.20 11.14 -3.71
CA PRO A 251 23.18 11.48 -4.68
C PRO A 251 22.94 10.33 -5.66
N LEU A 252 21.69 10.18 -6.07
CA LEU A 252 21.27 9.29 -7.14
C LEU A 252 21.03 10.07 -8.44
N ASP A 253 21.15 9.37 -9.56
CA ASP A 253 20.58 9.83 -10.82
C ASP A 253 19.06 9.82 -10.74
N HIS A 254 18.42 10.54 -11.66
CA HIS A 254 16.98 10.47 -11.79
C HIS A 254 16.56 9.32 -12.69
N PHE A 255 15.54 8.58 -12.25
CA PHE A 255 14.89 7.55 -13.04
C PHE A 255 13.42 7.89 -13.27
N TYR A 256 12.99 7.79 -14.53
CA TYR A 256 11.58 7.84 -14.89
C TYR A 256 10.89 6.58 -14.41
N ASN A 257 9.81 6.73 -13.64
CA ASN A 257 8.93 5.63 -13.29
C ASN A 257 7.89 5.44 -14.40
N ALA A 258 7.98 4.33 -15.12
CA ALA A 258 7.09 3.97 -16.23
C ALA A 258 5.70 3.46 -15.76
N LYS A 259 5.55 3.16 -14.47
CA LYS A 259 4.30 2.71 -13.85
C LYS A 259 3.40 3.90 -13.50
N TRP A 260 3.01 4.68 -14.51
CA TRP A 260 2.43 6.02 -14.32
C TRP A 260 1.30 6.05 -13.31
N GLY A 261 0.26 5.25 -13.50
CA GLY A 261 -0.89 5.21 -12.60
C GLY A 261 -0.61 4.64 -11.21
N ALA A 262 0.56 4.03 -10.99
CA ALA A 262 0.89 3.36 -9.74
C ALA A 262 1.86 4.14 -8.84
N GLY A 263 2.76 4.96 -9.38
CA GLY A 263 3.80 5.56 -8.53
C GLY A 263 4.59 6.75 -9.08
N SER A 264 4.10 7.42 -10.13
CA SER A 264 4.89 8.43 -10.86
C SER A 264 4.51 9.89 -10.60
N VAL A 265 3.71 10.18 -9.57
CA VAL A 265 3.39 11.58 -9.24
C VAL A 265 4.59 12.27 -8.58
N TYR A 266 4.88 13.45 -9.10
CA TYR A 266 5.76 14.43 -8.48
C TYR A 266 4.89 15.51 -7.84
N SER A 267 5.10 15.81 -6.56
CA SER A 267 4.35 16.84 -5.84
C SER A 267 5.16 17.42 -4.67
N ASN A 268 4.67 18.50 -4.09
CA ASN A 268 5.16 19.03 -2.82
C ASN A 268 4.08 18.94 -1.73
N VAL A 269 4.48 19.12 -0.47
CA VAL A 269 3.57 18.95 0.67
C VAL A 269 2.45 20.02 0.70
N LEU A 270 2.67 21.19 0.10
CA LEU A 270 1.64 22.23 -0.01
C LEU A 270 0.53 21.88 -1.01
N ASP A 271 0.87 21.28 -2.14
CA ASP A 271 -0.13 20.79 -3.09
C ASP A 271 -0.84 19.55 -2.53
N MET A 272 -0.12 18.63 -1.90
CA MET A 272 -0.75 17.51 -1.20
C MET A 272 -1.62 17.97 -0.03
N ALA A 273 -1.33 19.10 0.63
CA ALA A 273 -2.24 19.71 1.59
C ALA A 273 -3.56 20.17 0.93
N LYS A 274 -3.54 20.65 -0.33
CA LYS A 274 -4.77 20.95 -1.08
C LYS A 274 -5.54 19.67 -1.42
N TYR A 275 -4.84 18.57 -1.70
CA TYR A 275 -5.46 17.26 -1.87
C TYR A 275 -6.17 16.82 -0.58
N ILE A 276 -5.50 16.91 0.59
CA ILE A 276 -6.11 16.64 1.90
C ILE A 276 -7.33 17.54 2.14
N LYS A 277 -7.23 18.84 1.83
CA LYS A 277 -8.35 19.78 1.93
C LYS A 277 -9.53 19.39 1.02
N MET A 278 -9.28 18.86 -0.17
CA MET A 278 -10.34 18.34 -1.06
C MET A 278 -11.04 17.14 -0.44
N ILE A 279 -10.31 16.25 0.23
CA ILE A 279 -10.88 15.12 0.97
C ILE A 279 -11.73 15.62 2.15
N ASN A 280 -11.16 16.47 3.02
CA ASN A 280 -11.88 17.09 4.15
C ASN A 280 -13.08 17.94 3.70
N GLY A 281 -12.99 18.55 2.51
CA GLY A 281 -14.02 19.39 1.90
C GLY A 281 -15.07 18.59 1.12
N HIS A 282 -15.15 17.27 1.33
CA HIS A 282 -16.12 16.38 0.69
C HIS A 282 -16.10 16.46 -0.86
N GLY A 283 -14.91 16.50 -1.45
CA GLY A 283 -14.71 16.55 -2.90
C GLY A 283 -14.56 17.96 -3.49
N GLN A 284 -14.64 19.02 -2.67
CA GLN A 284 -14.53 20.41 -3.11
C GLN A 284 -13.06 20.81 -3.28
N GLY A 285 -12.64 21.12 -4.52
CA GLY A 285 -11.35 21.74 -4.81
C GLY A 285 -11.41 23.29 -4.76
N GLU A 286 -10.26 23.95 -4.91
CA GLU A 286 -10.17 25.42 -4.89
C GLU A 286 -11.01 26.10 -5.99
N LYS A 287 -11.11 25.49 -7.17
CA LYS A 287 -11.82 26.08 -8.32
C LYS A 287 -13.18 25.41 -8.62
N GLY A 288 -13.63 24.48 -7.79
CA GLY A 288 -14.91 23.80 -8.00
C GLY A 288 -14.96 22.39 -7.40
N GLN A 289 -16.14 21.78 -7.47
CA GLN A 289 -16.34 20.40 -7.06
C GLN A 289 -15.56 19.46 -7.99
N LEU A 290 -14.64 18.67 -7.43
CA LEU A 290 -13.91 17.65 -8.18
C LEU A 290 -14.68 16.32 -8.17
N LEU A 291 -14.98 15.79 -6.99
CA LEU A 291 -15.76 14.56 -6.80
C LEU A 291 -17.10 14.87 -6.15
N LEU A 292 -18.15 14.13 -6.47
CA LEU A 292 -19.39 14.21 -5.68
C LEU A 292 -19.14 13.73 -4.24
N PRO A 293 -19.78 14.33 -3.21
CA PRO A 293 -19.61 13.89 -1.82
C PRO A 293 -19.86 12.40 -1.60
N GLU A 294 -20.91 11.85 -2.22
CA GLU A 294 -21.26 10.43 -2.16
C GLU A 294 -20.23 9.53 -2.85
N THR A 295 -19.54 10.06 -3.87
CA THR A 295 -18.48 9.35 -4.57
C THR A 295 -17.24 9.26 -3.71
N LEU A 296 -16.86 10.36 -3.04
CA LEU A 296 -15.75 10.35 -2.09
C LEU A 296 -16.03 9.44 -0.90
N GLU A 297 -17.22 9.50 -0.30
CA GLU A 297 -17.60 8.60 0.80
C GLU A 297 -17.51 7.13 0.37
N LYS A 298 -17.92 6.81 -0.88
CA LYS A 298 -17.75 5.46 -1.44
C LYS A 298 -16.28 5.05 -1.56
N MET A 299 -15.37 5.97 -1.89
CA MET A 299 -13.93 5.67 -1.94
C MET A 299 -13.36 5.34 -0.56
N LEU A 300 -13.89 5.97 0.49
CA LEU A 300 -13.41 5.89 1.87
C LEU A 300 -14.22 4.90 2.73
N THR A 301 -15.01 4.03 2.09
CA THR A 301 -15.76 2.94 2.72
C THR A 301 -15.10 1.60 2.38
N PRO A 302 -14.96 0.65 3.33
CA PRO A 302 -14.42 -0.68 3.07
C PRO A 302 -15.10 -1.39 1.89
N GLN A 303 -14.30 -1.82 0.91
CA GLN A 303 -14.73 -2.49 -0.32
C GLN A 303 -14.45 -4.00 -0.30
N ASP A 304 -13.70 -4.46 0.69
CA ASP A 304 -13.28 -5.85 0.93
C ASP A 304 -14.28 -6.66 1.77
N LEU A 305 -15.42 -6.06 2.14
CA LEU A 305 -16.48 -6.72 2.90
C LEU A 305 -17.03 -7.92 2.11
N GLY A 306 -16.96 -9.11 2.71
CA GLY A 306 -17.44 -10.35 2.09
C GLY A 306 -16.38 -11.15 1.35
N ILE A 307 -15.14 -10.66 1.25
CA ILE A 307 -14.01 -11.47 0.80
C ILE A 307 -13.48 -12.26 1.99
N ALA A 308 -13.72 -13.57 2.00
CA ALA A 308 -13.53 -14.40 3.18
C ALA A 308 -12.07 -14.44 3.68
N LEU A 309 -11.09 -14.46 2.79
CA LEU A 309 -9.66 -14.49 3.16
C LEU A 309 -9.18 -13.15 3.73
N ASP A 310 -9.83 -12.04 3.36
CA ASP A 310 -9.53 -10.71 3.89
C ASP A 310 -10.34 -10.39 5.16
N ALA A 311 -11.32 -11.22 5.52
CA ALA A 311 -12.14 -11.00 6.73
C ALA A 311 -11.32 -11.04 8.03
N VAL A 312 -10.16 -11.70 8.00
CA VAL A 312 -9.21 -11.74 9.12
C VAL A 312 -8.11 -10.68 9.00
N LYS A 313 -8.01 -9.99 7.86
CA LYS A 313 -7.07 -8.89 7.62
C LYS A 313 -7.54 -7.68 8.41
N TRP A 314 -6.63 -7.11 9.20
CA TRP A 314 -6.91 -5.89 9.95
C TRP A 314 -7.06 -4.69 9.00
N ASN A 315 -6.13 -4.58 8.05
CA ASN A 315 -6.12 -3.47 7.11
C ASN A 315 -7.30 -3.58 6.14
N ARG A 316 -8.19 -2.59 6.19
CA ARG A 316 -9.34 -2.47 5.28
C ARG A 316 -8.99 -1.63 4.07
N GLU A 317 -9.55 -2.00 2.93
CA GLU A 317 -9.28 -1.34 1.65
C GLU A 317 -10.50 -0.56 1.16
N GLY A 318 -10.27 0.70 0.80
CA GLY A 318 -11.17 1.54 0.05
C GLY A 318 -10.92 1.44 -1.45
N LEU A 319 -11.48 2.39 -2.21
CA LEU A 319 -11.12 2.55 -3.63
C LEU A 319 -9.81 3.34 -3.72
N GLY A 320 -8.69 2.63 -3.63
CA GLY A 320 -7.33 3.17 -3.69
C GLY A 320 -6.80 3.81 -2.42
N TRP A 321 -7.36 3.43 -1.28
CA TRP A 321 -6.99 3.92 0.05
C TRP A 321 -6.91 2.77 1.05
N GLY A 322 -5.88 2.76 1.89
CA GLY A 322 -5.93 2.00 3.14
C GLY A 322 -6.83 2.74 4.13
N LEU A 323 -7.70 2.02 4.84
CA LEU A 323 -8.73 2.58 5.72
C LEU A 323 -8.53 2.19 7.20
N SER A 324 -7.31 1.84 7.58
CA SER A 324 -7.02 1.35 8.93
C SER A 324 -5.58 1.64 9.33
N ASP A 325 -5.39 2.15 10.55
CA ASP A 325 -4.13 2.17 11.27
C ASP A 325 -4.45 1.80 12.73
N PRO A 326 -3.92 0.69 13.27
CA PRO A 326 -4.21 0.27 14.64
C PRO A 326 -3.80 1.32 15.68
N GLU A 327 -2.76 2.11 15.43
CA GLU A 327 -2.29 3.16 16.33
C GLU A 327 -3.19 4.40 16.36
N LEU A 328 -4.13 4.51 15.43
CA LEU A 328 -5.06 5.64 15.30
C LEU A 328 -6.54 5.22 15.41
N GLU A 329 -6.84 3.94 15.67
CA GLU A 329 -8.23 3.44 15.75
C GLU A 329 -9.07 4.20 16.80
N TYR A 330 -8.45 4.60 17.91
CA TYR A 330 -9.11 5.39 18.96
C TYR A 330 -9.62 6.75 18.48
N ALA A 331 -9.13 7.24 17.34
CA ALA A 331 -9.49 8.51 16.72
C ALA A 331 -10.60 8.39 15.65
N GLY A 332 -11.22 7.22 15.50
CA GLY A 332 -12.30 6.99 14.54
C GLY A 332 -11.80 6.60 13.15
N ARG A 333 -12.54 7.00 12.10
CA ARG A 333 -12.20 6.64 10.72
C ARG A 333 -10.88 7.29 10.29
N VAL A 334 -9.99 6.48 9.73
CA VAL A 334 -8.71 6.90 9.15
C VAL A 334 -8.64 6.45 7.69
N CYS A 335 -7.96 7.23 6.86
CA CYS A 335 -7.50 6.77 5.56
C CYS A 335 -6.07 7.24 5.27
N GLY A 336 -5.31 6.45 4.52
CA GLY A 336 -3.94 6.79 4.19
C GLY A 336 -3.34 5.93 3.09
N HIS A 337 -2.11 6.27 2.72
CA HIS A 337 -1.28 5.48 1.83
C HIS A 337 0.20 5.86 2.02
N ASP A 338 1.08 4.88 1.94
CA ASP A 338 2.54 5.08 1.91
C ASP A 338 3.09 5.06 0.49
N GLY A 339 4.24 5.68 0.25
CA GLY A 339 4.86 5.69 -1.06
C GLY A 339 6.37 5.56 -0.98
N ALA A 340 6.94 4.78 -1.90
CA ALA A 340 8.37 4.70 -2.12
C ALA A 340 8.68 4.60 -3.63
N THR A 341 9.76 5.28 -4.05
CA THR A 341 10.45 5.09 -5.33
C THR A 341 11.95 5.08 -5.06
N ILE A 342 12.77 4.91 -6.11
CA ILE A 342 14.23 4.91 -5.97
C ILE A 342 14.69 6.27 -5.43
N GLY A 343 15.05 6.32 -4.15
CA GLY A 343 15.57 7.52 -3.49
C GLY A 343 14.52 8.46 -2.92
N PHE A 344 13.23 8.08 -2.88
CA PHE A 344 12.16 8.91 -2.32
C PHE A 344 11.15 8.09 -1.51
N CYS A 345 10.61 8.69 -0.45
CA CYS A 345 9.51 8.13 0.33
C CYS A 345 8.47 9.20 0.65
N SER A 346 7.22 8.79 0.88
CA SER A 346 6.16 9.66 1.38
C SER A 346 5.15 8.89 2.23
N HIS A 347 4.45 9.60 3.10
CA HIS A 347 3.39 9.07 3.96
C HIS A 347 2.24 10.08 4.01
N LEU A 348 1.05 9.64 3.62
CA LEU A 348 -0.20 10.40 3.66
C LEU A 348 -1.18 9.72 4.61
N GLU A 349 -1.71 10.46 5.56
CA GLU A 349 -2.72 9.93 6.50
C GLU A 349 -3.69 11.01 6.95
N ILE A 350 -4.97 10.65 7.10
CA ILE A 350 -6.08 11.56 7.42
C ILE A 350 -7.02 10.90 8.43
N LEU A 351 -7.26 11.57 9.57
CA LEU A 351 -8.33 11.28 10.51
C LEU A 351 -9.62 11.93 10.01
N LEU A 352 -10.47 11.16 9.34
CA LEU A 352 -11.64 11.64 8.61
C LEU A 352 -12.69 12.28 9.51
N ASP A 353 -12.98 11.66 10.66
CA ASP A 353 -13.99 12.17 11.60
C ASP A 353 -13.54 13.44 12.34
N HIS A 354 -12.27 13.78 12.17
CA HIS A 354 -11.64 14.96 12.75
C HIS A 354 -11.09 15.90 11.68
N GLU A 355 -11.30 15.66 10.39
CA GLU A 355 -10.77 16.48 9.29
C GLU A 355 -9.30 16.90 9.50
N LEU A 356 -8.48 16.01 10.04
CA LEU A 356 -7.08 16.29 10.38
C LEU A 356 -6.21 15.39 9.51
N GLY A 357 -5.31 15.96 8.71
CA GLY A 357 -4.50 15.19 7.78
C GLY A 357 -3.07 15.67 7.71
N VAL A 358 -2.16 14.74 7.45
CA VAL A 358 -0.72 14.99 7.35
C VAL A 358 -0.17 14.38 6.06
N ILE A 359 0.78 15.08 5.46
CA ILE A 359 1.63 14.56 4.40
C ILE A 359 3.08 14.80 4.78
N VAL A 360 3.90 13.76 4.69
CA VAL A 360 5.35 13.82 4.89
C VAL A 360 6.03 13.25 3.65
N SER A 361 7.04 13.94 3.12
CA SER A 361 7.79 13.51 1.93
C SER A 361 9.28 13.67 2.15
N SER A 362 10.08 12.76 1.58
CA SER A 362 11.53 12.71 1.74
C SER A 362 12.22 12.28 0.46
N ASN A 363 13.46 12.75 0.29
CA ASN A 363 14.36 12.39 -0.80
C ASN A 363 15.44 11.39 -0.34
N SER A 364 15.06 10.45 0.50
CA SER A 364 15.92 9.35 0.95
C SER A 364 15.14 8.06 1.05
N ASP A 365 15.73 6.97 0.57
CA ASP A 365 15.13 5.63 0.53
C ASP A 365 16.05 4.60 1.21
N GLN A 366 16.65 4.97 2.35
CA GLN A 366 17.67 4.19 3.05
C GLN A 366 17.30 3.90 4.51
N LYS A 367 17.91 2.85 5.08
CA LYS A 367 17.70 2.35 6.44
C LYS A 367 16.22 2.10 6.75
N ASN A 368 15.56 3.11 7.31
CA ASN A 368 14.17 3.10 7.77
C ASN A 368 13.45 4.40 7.34
N ALA A 369 13.89 5.09 6.27
CA ALA A 369 13.37 6.40 5.89
C ALA A 369 11.84 6.42 5.78
N LEU A 370 11.23 5.42 5.13
CA LEU A 370 9.77 5.31 5.10
C LEU A 370 9.16 5.18 6.51
N MET A 371 9.73 4.34 7.38
CA MET A 371 9.25 4.19 8.75
C MET A 371 9.40 5.47 9.58
N VAL A 372 10.44 6.28 9.33
CA VAL A 372 10.57 7.62 9.92
C VAL A 372 9.41 8.51 9.50
N LEU A 373 9.04 8.48 8.23
CA LEU A 373 7.93 9.30 7.71
C LEU A 373 6.58 8.86 8.30
N VAL A 374 6.36 7.55 8.41
CA VAL A 374 5.17 6.98 9.07
C VAL A 374 5.14 7.37 10.56
N GLU A 375 6.24 7.25 11.28
CA GLU A 375 6.34 7.65 12.69
C GLU A 375 6.04 9.15 12.85
N VAL A 376 6.70 10.00 12.06
CA VAL A 376 6.50 11.46 12.09
C VAL A 376 5.06 11.82 11.77
N GLY A 377 4.46 11.27 10.71
CA GLY A 377 3.08 11.56 10.33
C GLY A 377 2.08 11.14 11.41
N ARG A 378 2.17 9.89 11.86
CA ARG A 378 1.29 9.34 12.89
C ARG A 378 1.39 10.08 14.21
N GLU A 379 2.59 10.36 14.70
CA GLU A 379 2.78 11.11 15.96
C GLU A 379 2.31 12.56 15.81
N THR A 380 2.45 13.16 14.62
CA THR A 380 1.84 14.48 14.33
C THR A 380 0.33 14.43 14.50
N LEU A 381 -0.34 13.43 13.93
CA LEU A 381 -1.80 13.28 14.05
C LEU A 381 -2.24 13.01 15.50
N LYS A 382 -1.52 12.16 16.24
CA LYS A 382 -1.79 11.88 17.66
C LYS A 382 -1.73 13.15 18.52
N LEU A 383 -0.66 13.94 18.39
CA LEU A 383 -0.50 15.17 19.16
C LEU A 383 -1.45 16.27 18.71
N ALA A 384 -1.65 16.44 17.40
CA ALA A 384 -2.58 17.43 16.87
C ALA A 384 -4.04 17.09 17.22
N LEU A 385 -4.42 15.81 17.28
CA LEU A 385 -5.75 15.41 17.76
C LEU A 385 -5.94 15.78 19.24
N LYS A 386 -4.91 15.59 20.07
CA LYS A 386 -4.93 16.03 21.46
C LYS A 386 -5.07 17.55 21.57
N ASP A 387 -4.31 18.31 20.80
CA ASP A 387 -4.42 19.78 20.79
C ASP A 387 -5.80 20.25 20.29
N LYS A 388 -6.36 19.55 19.30
CA LYS A 388 -7.66 19.87 18.66
C LYS A 388 -8.87 19.50 19.53
N MET A 389 -8.88 18.30 20.10
CA MET A 389 -10.06 17.69 20.73
C MET A 389 -9.88 17.35 22.20
N GLY A 390 -8.66 17.44 22.74
CA GLY A 390 -8.33 16.95 24.10
C GLY A 390 -8.39 15.43 24.23
N ILE A 391 -8.31 14.69 23.12
CA ILE A 391 -8.31 13.22 23.10
C ILE A 391 -6.85 12.76 23.24
N ASP A 392 -6.54 12.07 24.33
CA ASP A 392 -5.20 11.51 24.54
C ASP A 392 -4.97 10.27 23.65
N PRO A 393 -3.74 10.08 23.11
CA PRO A 393 -3.40 8.88 22.37
C PRO A 393 -3.59 7.61 23.18
N VAL A 394 -4.24 6.61 22.57
CA VAL A 394 -4.46 5.29 23.18
C VAL A 394 -3.56 4.28 22.48
N LYS A 395 -2.78 3.53 23.28
CA LYS A 395 -1.96 2.43 22.76
C LYS A 395 -2.89 1.36 22.17
N PRO A 396 -2.64 0.84 20.95
CA PRO A 396 -3.40 -0.28 20.42
C PRO A 396 -3.31 -1.48 21.35
N SER A 397 -4.44 -2.16 21.55
CA SER A 397 -4.48 -3.42 22.29
C SER A 397 -4.21 -4.58 21.35
N GLY A 398 -3.23 -5.43 21.70
CA GLY A 398 -3.07 -6.74 21.07
C GLY A 398 -4.18 -7.72 21.46
N PRO A 399 -4.06 -9.00 21.07
CA PRO A 399 -5.04 -10.01 21.42
C PRO A 399 -5.17 -10.17 22.95
N THR A 400 -6.40 -10.41 23.40
CA THR A 400 -6.70 -10.58 24.81
C THR A 400 -6.00 -11.82 25.38
N TYR A 401 -5.54 -11.70 26.63
CA TYR A 401 -5.01 -12.83 27.38
C TYR A 401 -6.02 -13.98 27.45
N SER A 402 -5.54 -15.20 27.23
CA SER A 402 -6.27 -16.45 27.43
C SER A 402 -5.41 -17.42 28.25
N PRO A 403 -5.95 -18.12 29.25
CA PRO A 403 -5.18 -19.12 29.97
C PRO A 403 -4.63 -20.21 29.04
N CYS A 404 -3.46 -20.75 29.38
CA CYS A 404 -2.97 -21.98 28.75
C CYS A 404 -3.94 -23.13 29.03
N THR A 405 -4.05 -24.04 28.07
CA THR A 405 -4.80 -25.29 28.22
C THR A 405 -3.99 -26.48 27.70
N SER A 406 -4.54 -27.69 27.80
CA SER A 406 -4.02 -28.87 27.11
C SER A 406 -4.94 -29.23 25.95
N ARG A 407 -4.39 -29.71 24.83
CA ARG A 407 -5.19 -30.26 23.73
C ARG A 407 -4.93 -31.75 23.54
N PRO A 408 -5.94 -32.51 23.07
CA PRO A 408 -5.72 -33.87 22.58
C PRO A 408 -4.61 -33.89 21.52
N GLN A 409 -3.72 -34.89 21.58
CA GLN A 409 -2.59 -34.96 20.66
C GLN A 409 -3.01 -35.00 19.20
N GLU A 410 -4.09 -35.73 18.88
CA GLU A 410 -4.66 -35.81 17.53
C GLU A 410 -5.00 -34.43 16.93
N GLN A 411 -5.44 -33.48 17.76
CA GLN A 411 -5.71 -32.11 17.30
C GLN A 411 -4.43 -31.34 17.00
N LEU A 412 -3.33 -31.62 17.70
CA LEU A 412 -2.03 -31.00 17.42
C LEU A 412 -1.41 -31.63 16.16
N ASP A 413 -1.52 -32.95 16.02
CA ASP A 413 -1.03 -33.70 14.86
C ASP A 413 -1.72 -33.23 13.56
N ALA A 414 -3.00 -32.87 13.62
CA ALA A 414 -3.73 -32.32 12.46
C ALA A 414 -3.19 -30.96 11.97
N LEU A 415 -2.51 -30.20 12.84
CA LEU A 415 -1.93 -28.89 12.51
C LEU A 415 -0.50 -28.99 11.98
N GLU A 416 0.14 -30.14 12.11
CA GLU A 416 1.47 -30.40 11.56
C GLU A 416 1.47 -30.23 10.04
N GLY A 417 2.47 -29.52 9.53
CA GLY A 417 2.59 -29.24 8.10
C GLY A 417 3.49 -28.05 7.80
N VAL A 418 3.64 -27.80 6.50
CA VAL A 418 4.29 -26.61 5.97
C VAL A 418 3.22 -25.56 5.71
N TYR A 419 3.49 -24.32 6.09
CA TYR A 419 2.65 -23.17 5.81
C TYR A 419 3.46 -22.17 4.99
N VAL A 420 3.09 -21.95 3.73
CA VAL A 420 3.77 -21.02 2.84
C VAL A 420 3.47 -19.60 3.28
N THR A 421 4.51 -18.86 3.67
CA THR A 421 4.46 -17.51 4.24
C THR A 421 5.12 -16.51 3.27
N ASN A 422 5.27 -15.26 3.68
CA ASN A 422 6.03 -14.27 2.94
C ASN A 422 7.05 -13.57 3.86
N PRO A 423 8.37 -13.69 3.62
CA PRO A 423 9.02 -14.58 2.64
C PRO A 423 9.05 -16.05 3.13
N GLY A 424 9.11 -17.00 2.19
CA GLY A 424 9.41 -18.41 2.47
C GLY A 424 8.22 -19.25 2.97
N TYR A 425 8.49 -20.08 3.96
CA TYR A 425 7.49 -20.94 4.59
C TYR A 425 7.89 -21.23 6.04
N ASP A 426 6.88 -21.47 6.85
CA ASP A 426 7.00 -21.88 8.24
C ASP A 426 6.68 -23.37 8.35
N MET A 427 7.35 -24.08 9.26
CA MET A 427 7.09 -25.48 9.55
C MET A 427 6.50 -25.63 10.95
N ILE A 428 5.35 -26.30 11.04
CA ILE A 428 4.73 -26.68 12.30
C ILE A 428 4.90 -28.18 12.48
N LYS A 429 5.43 -28.57 13.64
CA LYS A 429 5.56 -29.98 14.05
C LYS A 429 4.85 -30.22 15.37
N ALA A 430 4.05 -31.27 15.44
CA ALA A 430 3.39 -31.66 16.68
C ALA A 430 4.37 -32.37 17.62
N LEU A 431 4.35 -31.94 18.88
CA LEU A 431 5.05 -32.59 19.99
C LEU A 431 4.00 -32.98 21.06
N PRO A 432 4.31 -33.86 22.02
CA PRO A 432 3.41 -34.17 23.13
C PRO A 432 2.93 -32.91 23.87
N GLY A 433 1.68 -32.51 23.62
CA GLY A 433 1.01 -31.39 24.30
C GLY A 433 1.35 -29.97 23.82
N GLU A 434 2.23 -29.80 22.82
CA GLU A 434 2.63 -28.49 22.27
C GLU A 434 2.97 -28.57 20.78
N LEU A 435 3.14 -27.42 20.11
CA LEU A 435 3.67 -27.35 18.76
C LEU A 435 5.10 -26.78 18.77
N LYS A 436 5.95 -27.30 17.89
CA LYS A 436 7.21 -26.67 17.50
C LYS A 436 6.98 -25.91 16.20
N TRP A 437 7.32 -24.62 16.20
CA TRP A 437 7.27 -23.75 15.04
C TRP A 437 8.70 -23.39 14.62
N THR A 438 9.04 -23.68 13.37
CA THR A 438 10.25 -23.14 12.72
C THR A 438 9.78 -22.08 11.73
N ASP A 439 10.17 -20.83 11.89
CA ASP A 439 9.84 -19.77 10.93
C ASP A 439 10.75 -19.82 9.69
N SER A 440 10.45 -19.00 8.69
CA SER A 440 11.18 -18.95 7.42
C SER A 440 12.65 -18.54 7.52
N GLU A 441 13.08 -17.98 8.66
CA GLU A 441 14.49 -17.70 8.96
C GLU A 441 15.20 -18.87 9.65
N GLY A 442 14.47 -19.95 9.94
CA GLY A 442 14.96 -21.12 10.65
C GLY A 442 14.95 -20.98 12.17
N LYS A 443 14.36 -19.91 12.72
CA LYS A 443 14.25 -19.72 14.16
C LYS A 443 13.18 -20.65 14.70
N ILE A 444 13.57 -21.41 15.73
CA ILE A 444 12.72 -22.41 16.36
C ILE A 444 12.08 -21.82 17.61
N GLN A 445 10.76 -21.93 17.69
CA GLN A 445 9.94 -21.49 18.79
C GLN A 445 8.97 -22.61 19.18
N LYS A 446 8.48 -22.56 20.41
CA LYS A 446 7.41 -23.43 20.88
C LYS A 446 6.11 -22.65 20.87
N LEU A 447 4.99 -23.33 20.69
CA LEU A 447 3.66 -22.76 20.70
C LEU A 447 2.80 -23.54 21.70
N SER A 448 2.39 -22.86 22.77
CA SER A 448 1.57 -23.42 23.83
C SER A 448 0.09 -23.16 23.54
N PRO A 449 -0.78 -24.19 23.62
CA PRO A 449 -2.21 -24.02 23.35
C PRO A 449 -2.91 -23.19 24.43
N LEU A 450 -3.87 -22.36 23.98
CA LEU A 450 -4.70 -21.50 24.82
C LEU A 450 -6.17 -21.95 24.81
N GLU A 451 -6.91 -21.60 25.86
CA GLU A 451 -8.36 -21.88 26.00
C GLU A 451 -9.21 -21.29 24.88
N ASN A 452 -8.82 -20.14 24.33
CA ASN A 452 -9.53 -19.45 23.23
C ASN A 452 -9.33 -20.10 21.84
N GLY A 453 -8.69 -21.27 21.74
CA GLY A 453 -8.46 -21.92 20.45
C GLY A 453 -7.17 -21.48 19.74
N ARG A 454 -6.41 -20.53 20.29
CA ARG A 454 -5.13 -20.05 19.73
C ARG A 454 -3.91 -20.65 20.43
N PHE A 455 -2.73 -20.18 20.04
CA PHE A 455 -1.44 -20.55 20.58
C PHE A 455 -0.61 -19.30 20.90
N ALA A 456 0.20 -19.34 21.95
CA ALA A 456 1.14 -18.27 22.29
C ALA A 456 2.58 -18.80 22.43
N LEU A 457 3.54 -17.89 22.34
CA LEU A 457 4.95 -18.17 22.65
C LEU A 457 5.12 -18.38 24.18
N PRO A 458 5.84 -19.43 24.63
CA PRO A 458 6.12 -19.64 26.05
C PRO A 458 7.20 -18.71 26.58
N LEU A 459 7.35 -18.63 27.91
CA LEU A 459 8.45 -17.91 28.57
C LEU A 459 9.83 -18.54 28.25
N GLU A 460 10.91 -17.75 28.41
CA GLU A 460 12.30 -18.24 28.35
C GLU A 460 12.59 -19.39 29.33
N ASN A 461 11.83 -19.48 30.44
CA ASN A 461 11.96 -20.55 31.44
C ASN A 461 11.02 -21.75 31.20
N GLY A 462 10.32 -21.81 30.06
CA GLY A 462 9.46 -22.92 29.67
C GLY A 462 8.12 -23.03 30.42
N ARG A 463 7.72 -22.02 31.21
CA ARG A 463 6.39 -21.94 31.86
C ARG A 463 5.40 -21.10 31.05
N CYS A 464 4.12 -21.25 31.36
CA CYS A 464 3.02 -20.52 30.70
C CYS A 464 3.19 -19.00 30.67
N ALA A 465 2.85 -18.43 29.52
CA ALA A 465 2.89 -17.01 29.20
C ALA A 465 1.99 -16.15 30.12
N PRO A 466 2.51 -15.18 30.91
CA PRO A 466 1.69 -14.14 31.55
C PRO A 466 1.05 -13.18 30.51
N PRO A 467 0.08 -12.32 30.91
CA PRO A 467 -0.67 -11.44 30.00
C PRO A 467 0.16 -10.68 28.97
N ASN A 468 1.34 -10.16 29.35
CA ASN A 468 2.18 -9.35 28.46
C ASN A 468 3.01 -10.18 27.45
N SER A 469 3.05 -11.51 27.57
CA SER A 469 3.73 -12.38 26.60
C SER A 469 2.76 -13.10 25.66
N GLN A 470 1.47 -12.78 25.73
CA GLN A 470 0.45 -13.19 24.74
C GLN A 470 0.09 -12.07 23.77
N GLU A 471 0.88 -11.00 23.71
CA GLU A 471 0.70 -9.94 22.72
C GLU A 471 0.79 -10.46 21.29
N PHE A 472 1.44 -11.61 21.08
CA PHE A 472 1.45 -12.35 19.82
C PHE A 472 0.77 -13.72 20.01
N GLN A 473 -0.23 -14.02 19.18
CA GLN A 473 -0.90 -15.32 19.16
C GLN A 473 -1.00 -15.85 17.72
N ILE A 474 -0.97 -17.18 17.59
CA ILE A 474 -1.21 -17.89 16.32
C ILE A 474 -2.55 -18.62 16.40
N GLU A 475 -3.31 -18.53 15.32
CA GLU A 475 -4.54 -19.29 15.11
C GLU A 475 -4.39 -20.13 13.85
N PHE A 476 -4.95 -21.33 13.87
CA PHE A 476 -5.07 -22.18 12.68
C PHE A 476 -6.55 -22.32 12.37
N ALA A 477 -6.92 -22.04 11.12
CA ALA A 477 -8.31 -22.02 10.69
C ALA A 477 -8.43 -22.54 9.25
N THR A 478 -9.64 -22.96 8.88
CA THR A 478 -9.98 -23.24 7.49
C THR A 478 -10.90 -22.13 6.98
N ILE A 479 -10.44 -21.35 6.00
CA ILE A 479 -11.21 -20.25 5.40
C ILE A 479 -11.44 -20.56 3.93
N SER A 480 -12.70 -20.61 3.50
CA SER A 480 -13.08 -20.94 2.11
C SER A 480 -12.45 -22.25 1.61
N GLY A 481 -12.35 -23.26 2.48
CA GLY A 481 -11.75 -24.56 2.16
C GLY A 481 -10.22 -24.58 2.11
N ARG A 482 -9.55 -23.51 2.56
CA ARG A 482 -8.08 -23.42 2.65
C ARG A 482 -7.65 -23.39 4.11
N ASP A 483 -6.71 -24.25 4.45
CA ASP A 483 -6.11 -24.24 5.78
C ASP A 483 -5.06 -23.14 5.87
N VAL A 484 -5.23 -22.23 6.83
CA VAL A 484 -4.39 -21.05 7.00
C VAL A 484 -3.89 -20.93 8.43
N MET A 485 -2.68 -20.39 8.55
CA MET A 485 -2.10 -19.91 9.80
C MET A 485 -2.30 -18.40 9.86
N ILE A 486 -2.94 -17.92 10.92
CA ILE A 486 -3.29 -16.52 11.14
C ILE A 486 -2.45 -16.01 12.31
N GLN A 487 -1.82 -14.85 12.14
CA GLN A 487 -1.13 -14.16 13.22
C GLN A 487 -2.00 -13.06 13.81
N HIS A 488 -2.01 -12.98 15.13
CA HIS A 488 -2.68 -11.95 15.92
C HIS A 488 -1.64 -11.19 16.73
N TRP A 489 -1.51 -9.89 16.47
CA TRP A 489 -0.71 -8.94 17.23
C TRP A 489 -1.53 -7.66 17.44
N VAL A 490 -0.94 -6.46 17.36
CA VAL A 490 -1.73 -5.21 17.24
C VAL A 490 -2.56 -5.16 15.95
N TYR A 491 -2.25 -6.03 14.99
CA TYR A 491 -3.06 -6.33 13.81
C TYR A 491 -3.22 -7.83 13.64
N THR A 492 -4.29 -8.24 12.96
CA THR A 492 -4.54 -9.64 12.58
C THR A 492 -4.37 -9.78 11.08
N ASN A 493 -3.69 -10.83 10.60
CA ASN A 493 -3.54 -11.13 9.18
C ASN A 493 -3.31 -12.64 8.95
N VAL A 494 -3.66 -13.13 7.76
CA VAL A 494 -3.18 -14.44 7.31
C VAL A 494 -1.67 -14.39 7.21
N ARG A 495 -0.99 -15.27 7.95
CA ARG A 495 0.47 -15.40 7.95
C ARG A 495 0.94 -16.35 6.86
N GLY A 496 0.22 -17.45 6.66
CA GLY A 496 0.55 -18.42 5.61
C GLY A 496 -0.55 -19.41 5.34
N GLU A 497 -0.44 -20.08 4.19
CA GLU A 497 -1.36 -21.11 3.74
C GLU A 497 -0.70 -22.49 3.84
N ARG A 498 -1.43 -23.49 4.35
CA ARG A 498 -0.95 -24.87 4.39
C ARG A 498 -0.62 -25.36 2.98
N TYR A 499 0.52 -26.02 2.85
CA TYR A 499 0.93 -26.70 1.64
C TYR A 499 1.39 -28.11 1.97
N ASP A 500 0.73 -29.08 1.36
CA ASP A 500 1.17 -30.47 1.40
C ASP A 500 2.10 -30.70 0.20
N ALA A 501 3.40 -30.78 0.48
CA ALA A 501 4.44 -30.85 -0.52
C ALA A 501 4.22 -32.01 -1.51
N VAL A 502 4.29 -31.70 -2.81
CA VAL A 502 4.29 -32.71 -3.88
C VAL A 502 5.74 -33.06 -4.27
N PRO A 503 6.05 -34.33 -4.57
CA PRO A 503 7.38 -34.71 -5.03
C PRO A 503 7.78 -33.97 -6.31
N THR A 504 8.99 -33.43 -6.37
CA THR A 504 9.55 -32.79 -7.56
C THR A 504 9.62 -33.78 -8.73
N PRO A 505 8.93 -33.54 -9.86
CA PRO A 505 9.03 -34.40 -11.04
C PRO A 505 10.45 -34.38 -11.63
N ALA A 506 10.90 -35.49 -12.21
CA ALA A 506 12.26 -35.63 -12.75
C ALA A 506 12.66 -34.50 -13.72
N VAL A 507 11.74 -34.09 -14.59
CA VAL A 507 11.96 -32.99 -15.56
C VAL A 507 12.27 -31.65 -14.89
N TRP A 508 11.72 -31.38 -13.71
CA TRP A 508 12.03 -30.18 -12.93
C TRP A 508 13.32 -30.35 -12.13
N HIS A 509 13.60 -31.57 -11.66
CA HIS A 509 14.85 -31.89 -10.99
C HIS A 509 16.07 -31.70 -11.91
N ASP A 510 15.95 -32.01 -13.20
CA ASP A 510 17.01 -31.78 -14.19
C ASP A 510 17.30 -30.28 -14.43
N ARG A 511 16.35 -29.40 -14.04
CA ARG A 511 16.44 -27.93 -14.15
C ARG A 511 17.01 -27.26 -12.90
N LEU A 512 17.28 -27.98 -11.81
CA LEU A 512 17.84 -27.35 -10.60
C LEU A 512 19.18 -26.65 -10.90
N GLY A 513 19.37 -25.44 -10.38
CA GLY A 513 20.58 -24.66 -10.56
C GLY A 513 20.35 -23.15 -10.55
N GLU A 514 21.44 -22.41 -10.77
CA GLU A 514 21.43 -20.95 -10.87
C GLU A 514 21.07 -20.53 -12.30
N TYR A 515 20.32 -19.44 -12.41
CA TYR A 515 19.91 -18.83 -13.66
C TYR A 515 20.11 -17.31 -13.58
N GLU A 516 20.55 -16.72 -14.69
CA GLU A 516 20.84 -15.30 -14.82
C GLU A 516 19.88 -14.63 -15.81
N ILE A 517 19.48 -13.40 -15.52
CA ILE A 517 18.56 -12.63 -16.36
C ILE A 517 19.16 -12.37 -17.74
N THR A 518 18.37 -12.55 -18.80
CA THR A 518 18.81 -12.36 -20.20
C THR A 518 18.15 -11.20 -20.91
N ASN A 519 16.99 -10.75 -20.42
CA ASN A 519 16.15 -9.73 -21.08
C ASN A 519 16.03 -8.42 -20.29
N LEU A 520 16.99 -8.12 -19.40
CA LEU A 520 17.00 -6.87 -18.64
C LEU A 520 16.98 -5.68 -19.59
N ASN A 521 15.99 -4.80 -19.43
CA ASN A 521 15.84 -3.61 -20.26
C ASN A 521 17.16 -2.81 -20.29
N PRO A 522 17.65 -2.39 -21.48
CA PRO A 522 18.92 -1.67 -21.59
C PRO A 522 18.98 -0.37 -20.80
N GLN A 523 17.83 0.27 -20.56
CA GLN A 523 17.71 1.55 -19.84
C GLN A 523 17.33 1.35 -18.37
N ASP A 524 17.24 0.11 -17.88
CA ASP A 524 16.82 -0.15 -16.50
C ASP A 524 17.77 0.50 -15.48
N SER A 525 17.18 1.14 -14.47
CA SER A 525 17.83 1.74 -13.33
C SER A 525 18.87 0.84 -12.64
N THR A 526 18.66 -0.49 -12.59
CA THR A 526 19.58 -1.40 -11.89
C THR A 526 21.00 -1.36 -12.44
N ARG A 527 21.19 -0.90 -13.69
CA ARG A 527 22.52 -0.75 -14.30
C ARG A 527 23.31 0.45 -13.76
N PHE A 528 22.65 1.37 -13.06
CA PHE A 528 23.20 2.67 -12.66
C PHE A 528 23.17 2.91 -11.15
N ILE A 529 22.53 2.01 -10.39
CA ILE A 529 22.40 2.09 -8.94
C ILE A 529 23.09 0.91 -8.25
N PRO A 530 23.45 1.04 -6.96
CA PRO A 530 23.98 -0.08 -6.17
C PRO A 530 23.03 -1.29 -6.16
N GLU A 531 23.61 -2.49 -6.09
CA GLU A 531 22.88 -3.77 -6.03
C GLU A 531 21.78 -3.82 -4.97
N LYS A 532 22.03 -3.19 -3.82
CA LYS A 532 21.07 -3.09 -2.72
C LYS A 532 19.78 -2.33 -3.04
N LEU A 533 19.75 -1.58 -4.13
CA LEU A 533 18.57 -0.85 -4.62
C LEU A 533 17.94 -1.52 -5.84
N TRP A 534 18.45 -2.66 -6.29
CA TRP A 534 17.87 -3.33 -7.44
C TRP A 534 16.43 -3.74 -7.15
N ALA A 535 15.53 -3.29 -8.03
CA ALA A 535 14.13 -3.69 -8.03
C ALA A 535 13.89 -4.92 -8.92
N VAL A 536 14.79 -5.19 -9.87
CA VAL A 536 14.73 -6.37 -10.74
C VAL A 536 15.60 -7.47 -10.15
N ILE A 537 15.10 -8.70 -10.18
CA ILE A 537 15.85 -9.88 -9.78
C ILE A 537 16.81 -10.24 -10.91
N HIS A 538 18.12 -10.20 -10.66
CA HIS A 538 19.14 -10.50 -11.68
C HIS A 538 19.44 -11.99 -11.80
N SER A 539 19.37 -12.71 -10.68
CA SER A 539 19.59 -14.15 -10.66
C SER A 539 18.56 -14.85 -9.79
N VAL A 540 18.20 -16.07 -10.20
CA VAL A 540 17.34 -16.98 -9.45
C VAL A 540 18.00 -18.34 -9.37
N GLU A 541 17.94 -18.98 -8.21
CA GLU A 541 18.29 -20.37 -8.03
C GLU A 541 17.01 -21.20 -7.97
N LEU A 542 16.85 -22.13 -8.91
CA LEU A 542 15.85 -23.18 -8.82
C LEU A 542 16.43 -24.31 -7.96
N ALA A 543 15.89 -24.53 -6.77
CA ALA A 543 16.44 -25.45 -5.79
C ALA A 543 15.36 -26.36 -5.21
N GLU A 544 15.79 -27.40 -4.48
CA GLU A 544 14.92 -28.18 -3.61
C GLU A 544 15.22 -27.84 -2.15
N ASN A 545 14.18 -27.63 -1.34
CA ASN A 545 14.29 -27.39 0.09
C ASN A 545 13.19 -28.13 0.83
N ASP A 546 13.56 -28.92 1.84
CA ASP A 546 12.62 -29.75 2.62
C ASP A 546 11.65 -30.59 1.76
N GLY A 547 12.13 -31.09 0.61
CA GLY A 547 11.33 -31.88 -0.34
C GLY A 547 10.37 -31.08 -1.21
N MET A 548 10.49 -29.74 -1.21
CA MET A 548 9.71 -28.83 -2.05
C MET A 548 10.59 -28.14 -3.08
N LEU A 549 10.04 -27.92 -4.27
CA LEU A 549 10.66 -27.07 -5.28
C LEU A 549 10.52 -25.60 -4.86
N VAL A 550 11.63 -24.86 -4.89
CA VAL A 550 11.68 -23.45 -4.50
C VAL A 550 12.49 -22.63 -5.49
N LEU A 551 12.14 -21.35 -5.61
CA LEU A 551 12.99 -20.32 -6.19
C LEU A 551 13.63 -19.51 -5.07
N ARG A 552 14.94 -19.30 -5.16
CA ARG A 552 15.69 -18.44 -4.24
C ARG A 552 16.34 -17.30 -5.00
N PHE A 553 16.29 -16.12 -4.43
CA PHE A 553 16.97 -14.95 -4.98
C PHE A 553 17.25 -13.93 -3.88
N ALA A 554 18.18 -13.02 -4.17
CA ALA A 554 18.43 -11.86 -3.32
C ALA A 554 17.66 -10.66 -3.89
N LEU A 555 16.99 -9.92 -3.00
CA LEU A 555 16.38 -8.65 -3.31
C LEU A 555 16.62 -7.72 -2.12
N GLN A 556 17.31 -6.60 -2.33
CA GLN A 556 17.57 -5.56 -1.32
C GLN A 556 17.95 -6.13 0.06
N ASP A 557 19.18 -6.61 0.26
CA ASP A 557 19.66 -7.21 1.53
C ASP A 557 18.84 -8.39 2.10
N THR A 558 17.74 -8.82 1.45
CA THR A 558 16.85 -9.90 1.89
C THR A 558 17.01 -11.10 0.96
N ARG A 559 17.17 -12.29 1.56
CA ARG A 559 17.09 -13.55 0.82
C ARG A 559 15.65 -13.99 0.79
N VAL A 560 15.09 -14.07 -0.42
CA VAL A 560 13.70 -14.48 -0.64
C VAL A 560 13.70 -15.93 -1.08
N CYS A 561 12.78 -16.70 -0.49
CA CYS A 561 12.47 -18.05 -0.90
C CYS A 561 10.99 -18.08 -1.31
N VAL A 562 10.69 -18.62 -2.48
CA VAL A 562 9.35 -18.75 -3.04
C VAL A 562 9.08 -20.22 -3.31
N VAL A 563 8.06 -20.78 -2.66
CA VAL A 563 7.63 -22.16 -2.88
C VAL A 563 6.86 -22.25 -4.18
N ILE A 564 7.24 -23.20 -5.04
CA ILE A 564 6.58 -23.43 -6.33
C ILE A 564 6.14 -24.88 -6.47
N GLU A 565 5.00 -25.09 -7.10
CA GLU A 565 4.41 -26.41 -7.31
C GLU A 565 4.32 -26.72 -8.81
N PRO A 566 5.04 -27.73 -9.31
CA PRO A 566 4.91 -28.20 -10.68
C PRO A 566 3.47 -28.58 -11.05
N HIS A 567 2.88 -27.86 -12.01
CA HIS A 567 1.56 -28.16 -12.55
C HIS A 567 1.63 -28.95 -13.87
N SER A 568 2.69 -28.74 -14.64
CA SER A 568 3.03 -29.48 -15.86
C SER A 568 4.55 -29.57 -16.02
N GLU A 569 5.05 -30.11 -17.14
CA GLU A 569 6.49 -30.13 -17.44
C GLU A 569 7.08 -28.73 -17.67
N THR A 570 6.25 -27.71 -17.93
CA THR A 570 6.69 -26.36 -18.30
C THR A 570 6.04 -25.24 -17.49
N VAL A 571 5.13 -25.54 -16.56
CA VAL A 571 4.46 -24.53 -15.72
C VAL A 571 4.42 -25.00 -14.28
N ALA A 572 4.79 -24.11 -13.36
CA ALA A 572 4.65 -24.29 -11.92
C ALA A 572 3.85 -23.11 -11.31
N LEU A 573 2.99 -23.42 -10.34
CA LEU A 573 2.23 -22.45 -9.55
C LEU A 573 3.11 -21.88 -8.44
N ILE A 574 3.07 -20.57 -8.24
CA ILE A 574 3.66 -19.92 -7.06
C ILE A 574 2.69 -20.08 -5.88
N ARG A 575 3.07 -20.89 -4.88
CA ARG A 575 2.20 -21.23 -3.75
C ARG A 575 2.08 -20.10 -2.74
N GLY A 576 0.96 -20.05 -2.00
CA GLY A 576 0.69 -19.09 -0.94
C GLY A 576 -0.39 -18.07 -1.32
N LEU A 577 -0.62 -17.11 -0.42
CA LEU A 577 -1.65 -16.07 -0.54
C LEU A 577 -1.02 -14.67 -0.51
N GLY A 578 -1.70 -13.71 -1.11
CA GLY A 578 -1.30 -12.31 -1.14
C GLY A 578 -0.30 -11.98 -2.26
N ASP A 579 0.47 -10.92 -2.03
CA ASP A 579 1.33 -10.30 -3.03
C ASP A 579 2.38 -11.28 -3.59
N ASP A 580 2.56 -11.21 -4.91
CA ASP A 580 3.50 -12.03 -5.67
C ASP A 580 3.30 -13.55 -5.53
N LYS A 581 2.11 -14.00 -5.08
CA LYS A 581 1.69 -15.41 -5.02
C LYS A 581 0.56 -15.72 -6.03
N GLY A 582 0.24 -17.00 -6.20
CA GLY A 582 -0.82 -17.47 -7.09
C GLY A 582 -0.49 -17.43 -8.59
N GLY A 583 0.53 -16.66 -8.99
CA GLY A 583 1.01 -16.58 -10.37
C GLY A 583 1.79 -17.81 -10.82
N ALA A 584 2.44 -17.72 -11.98
CA ALA A 584 3.15 -18.84 -12.59
C ALA A 584 4.65 -18.60 -12.73
N VAL A 585 5.42 -19.68 -12.60
CA VAL A 585 6.76 -19.82 -13.15
C VAL A 585 6.63 -20.67 -14.40
N GLN A 586 7.13 -20.17 -15.54
CA GLN A 586 7.01 -20.87 -16.82
C GLN A 586 8.39 -21.22 -17.38
N ILE A 587 8.52 -22.39 -18.00
CA ILE A 587 9.68 -22.77 -18.81
C ILE A 587 9.34 -22.45 -20.26
N VAL A 588 10.12 -21.56 -20.87
CA VAL A 588 9.94 -21.10 -22.25
C VAL A 588 11.19 -21.38 -23.06
N THR A 589 11.03 -21.56 -24.38
CA THR A 589 12.17 -21.74 -25.28
C THR A 589 12.42 -20.45 -26.06
N VAL A 590 13.58 -19.84 -25.85
CA VAL A 590 14.02 -18.63 -26.56
C VAL A 590 15.34 -18.94 -27.24
N ASP A 591 15.41 -18.71 -28.55
CA ASP A 591 16.58 -19.03 -29.39
C ASP A 591 17.09 -20.47 -29.23
N GLY A 592 16.16 -21.42 -29.07
CA GLY A 592 16.46 -22.85 -28.91
C GLY A 592 17.05 -23.24 -27.56
N GLN A 593 16.92 -22.38 -26.54
CA GLN A 593 17.35 -22.64 -25.17
C GLN A 593 16.17 -22.47 -24.20
N GLU A 594 16.03 -23.41 -23.25
CA GLU A 594 15.08 -23.27 -22.15
C GLU A 594 15.49 -22.11 -21.23
N GLN A 595 14.51 -21.32 -20.83
CA GLN A 595 14.65 -20.23 -19.88
C GLN A 595 13.47 -20.24 -18.91
N ILE A 596 13.70 -19.76 -17.69
CA ILE A 596 12.63 -19.51 -16.71
C ILE A 596 12.03 -18.13 -17.02
N GLN A 597 10.71 -18.06 -17.18
CA GLN A 597 9.94 -16.81 -17.25
C GLN A 597 9.25 -16.58 -15.90
N LEU A 598 9.52 -15.41 -15.32
CA LEU A 598 8.96 -14.98 -14.03
C LEU A 598 8.86 -13.44 -14.00
N TRP A 599 7.68 -12.90 -13.67
CA TRP A 599 7.43 -11.47 -13.44
C TRP A 599 7.99 -10.51 -14.51
N GLY A 600 7.87 -10.89 -15.79
CA GLY A 600 8.36 -10.12 -16.93
C GLY A 600 9.84 -10.31 -17.27
N SER A 601 10.55 -11.16 -16.52
CA SER A 601 11.97 -11.46 -16.73
C SER A 601 12.17 -12.88 -17.26
N LEU A 602 13.23 -13.05 -18.06
CA LEU A 602 13.70 -14.32 -18.59
C LEU A 602 15.06 -14.65 -17.99
N TYR A 603 15.22 -15.87 -17.50
CA TYR A 603 16.44 -16.33 -16.84
C TYR A 603 16.98 -17.56 -17.53
N LYS A 604 18.28 -17.56 -17.83
CA LYS A 604 19.00 -18.65 -18.48
C LYS A 604 20.03 -19.25 -17.54
N ARG A 605 20.12 -20.57 -17.54
CA ARG A 605 21.09 -21.36 -16.78
C ARG A 605 22.52 -21.20 -17.30
#